data_AF-A0A1B1S617-F1
#
_entry.id   AF-A0A1B1S617-F1
#
_cell.length_a   1.000
_cell.length_b   1.000
_cell.length_c   1.000
_cell.angle_alpha   90.00
_cell.angle_beta   90.00
_cell.angle_gamma   90.00
#
_symmetry.space_group_name_H-M   'P 1'
#
loop_
_entity.id
_entity.type
_entity.pdbx_description
1 polymer ?
#
loop_
_entity_poly.entity_id
_entity_poly.type
_entity_poly.pdbx_seq_one_letter_code
_entity_poly.pdbx_strand_id
1 'polypeptide(L)'
;MKLLNHVAYEFASWKWFFFILFLLPYSFKNRNFIVAEATVYQLPLNKWDVVLDLLNDPFLMLYLALPLFLFSFSNIVLTERRDDVLMRTGSYTGWIVYTMKKIIPTLIVFFSLCLFVSSLVTVKIPFDFNWSDFSTQSTPGNYRIYQLQQYIDSPFTALFSQVILLFFFFLFIHCLLATVHLFFHSKQGILLVNIVVFSGILVSFKKPPSEWMWLQVLNYIFPAYAYANLGSLLPALFVLGLGISLCFGVVVYFKTHWIEKAKKRLKEHYLVLSFLLMCTLGISSSALDFELMPQTVWDLFYLRFYGVSETGYTLLSYLFFCLVFLGIVFYFQDFMNKQLSSQAYYLLIRYKSMNVWFLNLLKGMAGKVLKFLFFLFVLVLAIGVLQGKSVNMTFSIDVPITVIEMSYHYFVNGFLQIFNYILLAFIVRCIWKEPIYSVLILAVFILGGLPFIHQEVPVPFGLNALGSLTGEANEIYYRRESYWSIFWVSWASSLLFSTRERIYFTEELECHVDR
;
A
#
# COMPACT_ATOMS: atom_id res chain seq x y z
N MET A 1 -4.39 -40.99 -4.53
CA MET A 1 -5.85 -40.80 -4.28
C MET A 1 -6.18 -39.56 -3.44
N LYS A 2 -5.59 -39.34 -2.25
CA LYS A 2 -5.93 -38.17 -1.39
C LYS A 2 -5.67 -36.79 -2.05
N LEU A 3 -4.53 -36.60 -2.73
CA LEU A 3 -4.21 -35.33 -3.41
C LEU A 3 -5.18 -35.01 -4.55
N LEU A 4 -5.51 -36.00 -5.38
CA LEU A 4 -6.45 -35.84 -6.50
C LEU A 4 -7.83 -35.36 -6.02
N ASN A 5 -8.33 -35.93 -4.91
CA ASN A 5 -9.60 -35.51 -4.32
C ASN A 5 -9.54 -34.06 -3.81
N HIS A 6 -8.39 -33.62 -3.27
CA HIS A 6 -8.21 -32.22 -2.85
C HIS A 6 -8.14 -31.29 -4.05
N VAL A 7 -7.47 -31.68 -5.13
CA VAL A 7 -7.45 -30.91 -6.39
C VAL A 7 -8.85 -30.77 -6.97
N ALA A 8 -9.63 -31.86 -7.01
CA ALA A 8 -11.01 -31.83 -7.52
C ALA A 8 -11.92 -30.92 -6.68
N TYR A 9 -11.83 -31.01 -5.35
CA TYR A 9 -12.57 -30.11 -4.45
C TYR A 9 -12.16 -28.65 -4.64
N GLU A 10 -10.86 -28.40 -4.76
CA GLU A 10 -10.31 -27.08 -4.95
C GLU A 10 -10.76 -26.48 -6.29
N PHE A 11 -10.83 -27.28 -7.36
CA PHE A 11 -11.32 -26.88 -8.68
C PHE A 11 -12.77 -26.39 -8.64
N ALA A 12 -13.62 -26.99 -7.79
CA ALA A 12 -15.01 -26.59 -7.60
C ALA A 12 -15.18 -25.32 -6.73
N SER A 13 -14.10 -24.73 -6.22
CA SER A 13 -14.20 -23.54 -5.38
C SER A 13 -14.58 -22.29 -6.18
N TRP A 14 -15.45 -21.47 -5.60
CA TRP A 14 -16.01 -20.27 -6.23
C TRP A 14 -14.95 -19.24 -6.69
N LYS A 15 -13.77 -19.20 -6.05
CA LYS A 15 -12.68 -18.29 -6.42
C LYS A 15 -12.17 -18.52 -7.84
N TRP A 16 -12.20 -19.75 -8.34
CA TRP A 16 -11.76 -20.06 -9.70
C TRP A 16 -12.78 -19.61 -10.74
N PHE A 17 -14.06 -19.57 -10.40
CA PHE A 17 -15.08 -19.00 -11.29
C PHE A 17 -14.78 -17.53 -11.59
N PHE A 18 -14.51 -16.72 -10.56
CA PHE A 18 -14.10 -15.32 -10.76
C PHE A 18 -12.80 -15.22 -11.53
N PHE A 19 -11.80 -16.04 -11.20
CA PHE A 19 -10.53 -16.04 -11.92
C PHE A 19 -10.71 -16.33 -13.42
N ILE A 20 -11.49 -17.35 -13.79
CA ILE A 20 -11.80 -17.70 -15.19
C ILE A 20 -12.59 -16.59 -15.89
N LEU A 21 -13.57 -15.99 -15.20
CA LEU A 21 -14.40 -14.91 -15.73
C LEU A 21 -13.56 -13.71 -16.20
N PHE A 22 -12.46 -13.40 -15.50
CA PHE A 22 -11.51 -12.37 -15.91
C PHE A 22 -10.46 -12.88 -16.90
N LEU A 23 -9.90 -14.07 -16.66
CA LEU A 23 -8.80 -14.61 -17.45
C LEU A 23 -9.20 -14.86 -18.90
N LEU A 24 -10.41 -15.36 -19.16
CA LEU A 24 -10.83 -15.75 -20.50
C LEU A 24 -11.00 -14.55 -21.46
N PRO A 25 -11.76 -13.48 -21.12
CA PRO A 25 -11.82 -12.28 -21.94
C PRO A 25 -10.46 -11.60 -22.12
N TYR A 26 -9.64 -11.56 -21.06
CA TYR A 26 -8.29 -11.00 -21.12
C TYR A 26 -7.42 -11.77 -22.12
N SER A 27 -7.42 -13.09 -22.02
CA SER A 27 -6.67 -13.98 -22.91
C SER A 27 -7.12 -13.82 -24.38
N PHE A 28 -8.44 -13.72 -24.62
CA PHE A 28 -8.96 -13.46 -25.97
C PHE A 28 -8.51 -12.11 -26.54
N LYS A 29 -8.54 -11.05 -25.73
CA LYS A 29 -8.03 -9.73 -26.12
C LYS A 29 -6.55 -9.82 -26.51
N ASN A 30 -5.74 -10.47 -25.68
CA ASN A 30 -4.31 -10.62 -25.92
C ASN A 30 -4.01 -11.44 -27.18
N ARG A 31 -4.72 -12.55 -27.38
CA ARG A 31 -4.64 -13.36 -28.60
C ARG A 31 -4.97 -12.55 -29.85
N ASN A 32 -6.03 -11.73 -29.82
CA ASN A 32 -6.40 -10.91 -30.97
C ASN A 32 -5.33 -9.84 -31.29
N PHE A 33 -4.70 -9.28 -30.26
CA PHE A 33 -3.58 -8.35 -30.43
C PHE A 33 -2.38 -9.03 -31.10
N ILE A 34 -1.93 -10.18 -30.59
CA ILE A 34 -0.82 -10.96 -31.17
C ILE A 34 -1.12 -11.38 -32.61
N VAL A 35 -2.33 -11.87 -32.90
CA VAL A 35 -2.73 -12.28 -34.25
C VAL A 35 -2.76 -11.10 -35.22
N ALA A 36 -3.28 -9.95 -34.80
CA ALA A 36 -3.29 -8.74 -35.63
C ALA A 36 -1.87 -8.31 -35.98
N GLU A 37 -0.97 -8.32 -35.01
CA GLU A 37 0.42 -7.92 -35.20
C GLU A 37 1.20 -8.89 -36.10
N ALA A 38 1.07 -10.20 -35.88
CA ALA A 38 1.67 -11.20 -36.74
C ALA A 38 1.18 -11.09 -38.19
N THR A 39 -0.08 -10.71 -38.40
CA THR A 39 -0.65 -10.45 -39.73
C THR A 39 0.00 -9.22 -40.38
N VAL A 40 0.20 -8.14 -39.61
CA VAL A 40 0.85 -6.91 -40.09
C VAL A 40 2.29 -7.18 -40.54
N TYR A 41 3.05 -7.96 -39.77
CA TYR A 41 4.44 -8.30 -40.09
C TYR A 41 4.58 -9.55 -40.99
N GLN A 42 3.47 -10.19 -41.37
CA GLN A 42 3.44 -11.41 -42.20
C GLN A 42 4.26 -12.58 -41.62
N LEU A 43 4.29 -12.70 -40.29
CA LEU A 43 5.04 -13.74 -39.59
C LEU A 43 4.11 -14.88 -39.16
N PRO A 44 4.44 -16.15 -39.43
CA PRO A 44 3.66 -17.28 -38.94
C PRO A 44 3.70 -17.36 -37.40
N LEU A 45 2.53 -17.64 -36.82
CA LEU A 45 2.35 -17.85 -35.38
C LEU A 45 2.39 -19.32 -35.01
N ASN A 46 2.68 -19.59 -33.75
CA ASN A 46 2.50 -20.87 -33.08
C ASN A 46 1.63 -20.67 -31.82
N LYS A 47 0.97 -21.72 -31.35
CA LYS A 47 0.21 -21.69 -30.08
C LYS A 47 1.07 -21.22 -28.90
N TRP A 48 2.37 -21.56 -28.88
CA TRP A 48 3.27 -21.13 -27.82
C TRP A 48 3.36 -19.61 -27.68
N ASP A 49 3.20 -18.86 -28.77
CA ASP A 49 3.25 -17.39 -28.75
C ASP A 49 2.15 -16.79 -27.87
N VAL A 50 0.99 -17.43 -27.81
CA VAL A 50 -0.11 -16.95 -26.97
C VAL A 50 -0.05 -17.56 -25.57
N VAL A 51 0.30 -18.85 -25.44
CA VAL A 51 0.36 -19.54 -24.15
C VAL A 51 1.46 -18.95 -23.26
N LEU A 52 2.66 -18.77 -23.80
CA LEU A 52 3.79 -18.25 -23.03
C LEU A 52 3.63 -16.76 -22.75
N ASP A 53 3.04 -15.98 -23.66
CA ASP A 53 2.81 -14.56 -23.42
C ASP A 53 1.82 -14.35 -22.26
N LEU A 54 0.73 -15.13 -22.22
CA LEU A 54 -0.23 -15.06 -21.11
C LEU A 54 0.41 -15.41 -19.76
N LEU A 55 1.19 -16.49 -19.70
CA LEU A 55 1.85 -16.92 -18.47
C LEU A 55 3.00 -16.02 -18.05
N ASN A 56 3.62 -15.30 -18.99
CA ASN A 56 4.68 -14.33 -18.74
C ASN A 56 4.17 -12.88 -18.65
N ASP A 57 2.85 -12.69 -18.57
CA ASP A 57 2.26 -11.36 -18.48
C ASP A 57 2.38 -10.79 -17.05
N PRO A 58 3.19 -9.73 -16.84
CA PRO A 58 3.33 -9.11 -15.51
C PRO A 58 2.03 -8.52 -15.00
N PHE A 59 1.18 -7.99 -15.87
CA PHE A 59 -0.07 -7.36 -15.44
C PHE A 59 -1.04 -8.40 -14.90
N LEU A 60 -1.19 -9.52 -15.59
CA LEU A 60 -2.02 -10.62 -15.14
C LEU A 60 -1.53 -11.19 -13.81
N MET A 61 -0.23 -11.46 -13.69
CA MET A 61 0.31 -12.08 -12.48
C MET A 61 0.31 -11.12 -11.28
N LEU A 62 0.69 -9.86 -11.47
CA LEU A 62 0.84 -8.91 -10.38
C LEU A 62 -0.48 -8.31 -9.91
N TYR A 63 -1.40 -7.98 -10.83
CA TYR A 63 -2.64 -7.28 -10.47
C TYR A 63 -3.83 -8.21 -10.25
N LEU A 64 -3.84 -9.41 -10.85
CA LEU A 64 -4.94 -10.37 -10.68
C LEU A 64 -4.53 -11.57 -9.81
N ALA A 65 -3.49 -12.31 -10.21
CA ALA A 65 -3.14 -13.56 -9.53
C ALA A 65 -2.60 -13.32 -8.12
N LEU A 66 -1.65 -12.39 -7.95
CA LEU A 66 -0.96 -12.14 -6.69
C LEU A 66 -1.92 -11.72 -5.55
N PRO A 67 -2.84 -10.75 -5.71
CA PRO A 67 -3.81 -10.42 -4.65
C PRO A 67 -4.69 -11.61 -4.24
N LEU A 68 -5.15 -12.40 -5.22
CA LEU A 68 -5.96 -13.59 -4.97
C LEU A 68 -5.17 -14.63 -4.16
N PHE A 69 -3.90 -14.83 -4.48
CA PHE A 69 -3.02 -15.73 -3.74
C PHE A 69 -2.68 -15.20 -2.35
N LEU A 70 -2.36 -13.92 -2.19
CA LEU A 70 -2.13 -13.32 -0.87
C LEU A 70 -3.35 -13.51 0.04
N PHE A 71 -4.56 -13.29 -0.48
CA PHE A 71 -5.79 -13.55 0.24
C PHE A 71 -5.96 -15.04 0.59
N SER A 72 -5.80 -15.94 -0.39
CA SER A 72 -5.97 -17.39 -0.18
C SER A 72 -4.94 -17.96 0.81
N PHE A 73 -3.67 -17.57 0.69
CA PHE A 73 -2.59 -17.97 1.58
C PHE A 73 -2.81 -17.46 2.99
N SER A 74 -3.20 -16.19 3.14
CA SER A 74 -3.56 -15.60 4.43
C SER A 74 -4.70 -16.36 5.10
N ASN A 75 -5.74 -16.71 4.35
CA ASN A 75 -6.86 -17.47 4.89
C ASN A 75 -6.41 -18.85 5.41
N ILE A 76 -5.60 -19.58 4.63
CA ILE A 76 -5.07 -20.89 5.05
C ILE A 76 -4.20 -20.76 6.30
N VAL A 77 -3.31 -19.77 6.36
CA VAL A 77 -2.45 -19.51 7.52
C VAL A 77 -3.30 -19.21 8.77
N LEU A 78 -4.38 -18.44 8.64
CA LEU A 78 -5.27 -18.09 9.75
C LEU A 78 -6.15 -19.24 10.22
N THR A 79 -6.72 -20.03 9.31
CA THR A 79 -7.64 -21.13 9.66
C THR A 79 -6.92 -22.36 10.21
N GLU A 80 -5.70 -22.62 9.74
CA GLU A 80 -4.92 -23.80 10.12
C GLU A 80 -4.05 -23.57 11.36
N ARG A 81 -4.01 -22.35 11.91
CA ARG A 81 -3.26 -22.07 13.14
C ARG A 81 -3.92 -22.60 14.42
N ARG A 82 -5.11 -23.18 14.35
CA ARG A 82 -5.81 -23.73 15.53
C ARG A 82 -4.89 -24.67 16.33
N ASP A 83 -4.98 -24.59 17.65
CA ASP A 83 -4.01 -25.26 18.54
C ASP A 83 -4.08 -26.79 18.43
N ASP A 84 -5.22 -27.35 18.03
CA ASP A 84 -5.38 -28.77 17.69
C ASP A 84 -4.50 -29.20 16.50
N VAL A 85 -4.40 -28.37 15.47
CA VAL A 85 -3.53 -28.62 14.31
C VAL A 85 -2.06 -28.46 14.69
N LEU A 86 -1.72 -27.49 15.54
CA LEU A 86 -0.35 -27.32 16.03
C LEU A 86 0.08 -28.51 16.91
N MET A 87 -0.78 -28.98 17.81
CA MET A 87 -0.53 -30.17 18.62
C MET A 87 -0.29 -31.43 17.77
N ARG A 88 -1.07 -31.59 16.68
CA ARG A 88 -0.90 -32.73 15.75
C ARG A 88 0.37 -32.66 14.91
N THR A 89 0.84 -31.46 14.58
CA THR A 89 2.06 -31.27 13.78
C THR A 89 3.34 -31.30 14.62
N GLY A 90 3.23 -31.16 15.95
CA GLY A 90 4.30 -31.36 16.93
C GLY A 90 5.40 -30.29 16.93
N SER A 91 5.46 -29.42 15.92
CA SER A 91 6.45 -28.35 15.81
C SER A 91 5.96 -27.22 14.89
N TYR A 92 6.48 -26.01 15.10
CA TYR A 92 6.19 -24.86 14.24
C TYR A 92 6.68 -25.06 12.79
N THR A 93 7.83 -25.70 12.60
CA THR A 93 8.35 -26.05 11.27
C THR A 93 7.47 -27.11 10.61
N GLY A 94 7.03 -28.13 11.35
CA GLY A 94 6.06 -29.11 10.89
C GLY A 94 4.73 -28.47 10.48
N TRP A 95 4.29 -27.43 11.20
CA TRP A 95 3.10 -26.65 10.85
C TRP A 95 3.28 -25.84 9.56
N ILE A 96 4.44 -25.20 9.33
CA ILE A 96 4.73 -24.54 8.04
C ILE A 96 4.66 -25.56 6.90
N VAL A 97 5.31 -26.71 7.04
CA VAL A 97 5.26 -27.79 6.02
C VAL A 97 3.82 -28.26 5.78
N TYR A 98 3.02 -28.37 6.84
CA TYR A 98 1.61 -28.74 6.73
C TYR A 98 0.80 -27.71 5.91
N THR A 99 0.95 -26.42 6.20
CA THR A 99 0.24 -25.36 5.44
C THR A 99 0.76 -25.25 4.00
N MET A 100 2.07 -25.43 3.76
CA MET A 100 2.64 -25.51 2.42
C MET A 100 2.03 -26.66 1.61
N LYS A 101 1.86 -27.85 2.21
CA LYS A 101 1.19 -28.98 1.55
C LYS A 101 -0.27 -28.67 1.19
N LYS A 102 -0.95 -27.81 1.96
CA LYS A 102 -2.33 -27.39 1.69
C LYS A 102 -2.47 -26.42 0.52
N ILE A 103 -1.44 -25.62 0.20
CA ILE A 103 -1.50 -24.72 -0.97
C ILE A 103 -1.14 -25.39 -2.29
N ILE A 104 -0.48 -26.57 -2.26
CA ILE A 104 -0.09 -27.30 -3.47
C ILE A 104 -1.30 -27.59 -4.40
N PRO A 105 -2.45 -28.10 -3.92
CA PRO A 105 -3.64 -28.27 -4.76
C PRO A 105 -4.11 -26.96 -5.40
N THR A 106 -4.12 -25.85 -4.66
CA THR A 106 -4.50 -24.51 -5.18
C THR A 106 -3.57 -24.09 -6.33
N LEU A 107 -2.26 -24.29 -6.18
CA LEU A 107 -1.29 -23.99 -7.24
C LEU A 107 -1.49 -24.89 -8.47
N ILE A 108 -1.70 -26.19 -8.28
CA ILE A 108 -1.95 -27.13 -9.38
C ILE A 108 -3.20 -26.72 -10.16
N VAL A 109 -4.29 -26.37 -9.47
CA VAL A 109 -5.53 -25.90 -10.11
C VAL A 109 -5.29 -24.60 -10.88
N PHE A 110 -4.58 -23.63 -10.30
CA PHE A 110 -4.23 -22.39 -10.97
C PHE A 110 -3.47 -22.61 -12.29
N PHE A 111 -2.39 -23.40 -12.26
CA PHE A 111 -1.61 -23.68 -13.47
C PHE A 111 -2.44 -24.44 -14.51
N SER A 112 -3.23 -25.42 -14.06
CA SER A 112 -4.12 -26.18 -14.94
C SER A 112 -5.15 -25.28 -15.63
N LEU A 113 -5.74 -24.34 -14.89
CA LEU A 113 -6.70 -23.36 -15.44
C LEU A 113 -6.04 -22.39 -16.42
N CYS A 114 -4.85 -21.88 -16.10
CA CYS A 114 -4.11 -21.01 -17.01
C CYS A 114 -3.79 -21.72 -18.32
N LEU A 115 -3.29 -22.95 -18.25
CA LEU A 115 -3.01 -23.79 -19.42
C LEU A 115 -4.27 -24.13 -20.20
N PHE A 116 -5.36 -24.47 -19.52
CA PHE A 116 -6.64 -24.81 -20.14
C PHE A 116 -7.21 -23.60 -20.90
N VAL A 117 -7.29 -22.42 -20.26
CA VAL A 117 -7.79 -21.19 -20.91
C VAL A 117 -6.89 -20.79 -22.07
N SER A 118 -5.56 -20.86 -21.91
CA SER A 118 -4.62 -20.56 -23.00
C SER A 118 -4.82 -21.52 -24.19
N SER A 119 -5.06 -22.80 -23.92
CA SER A 119 -5.30 -23.81 -24.94
C SER A 119 -6.64 -23.59 -25.67
N LEU A 120 -7.67 -23.12 -24.94
CA LEU A 120 -8.97 -22.78 -25.51
C LEU A 120 -8.89 -21.57 -26.45
N VAL A 121 -8.12 -20.55 -26.07
CA VAL A 121 -7.98 -19.30 -26.85
C VAL A 121 -7.10 -19.47 -28.09
N THR A 122 -6.23 -20.47 -28.12
CA THR A 122 -5.35 -20.80 -29.25
C THR A 122 -6.00 -21.69 -30.31
N VAL A 123 -7.31 -21.97 -30.20
CA VAL A 123 -8.06 -22.67 -31.25
C VAL A 123 -7.92 -21.91 -32.58
N LYS A 124 -7.57 -22.63 -33.65
CA LYS A 124 -7.22 -22.13 -35.01
C LYS A 124 -5.80 -21.57 -35.21
N ILE A 125 -4.94 -21.54 -34.19
CA ILE A 125 -3.51 -21.24 -34.36
C ILE A 125 -2.76 -22.57 -34.58
N PRO A 126 -1.85 -22.67 -35.57
CA PRO A 126 -1.10 -23.89 -35.82
C PRO A 126 -0.17 -24.21 -34.64
N PHE A 127 0.15 -25.49 -34.49
CA PHE A 127 0.98 -26.00 -33.40
C PHE A 127 2.25 -26.62 -33.97
N ASP A 128 3.40 -26.16 -33.46
CA ASP A 128 4.71 -26.76 -33.69
C ASP A 128 5.43 -26.89 -32.33
N PHE A 129 6.34 -27.85 -32.20
CA PHE A 129 7.19 -27.98 -31.02
C PHE A 129 8.31 -26.94 -30.98
N ASN A 130 8.64 -26.33 -32.11
CA ASN A 130 9.66 -25.29 -32.22
C ASN A 130 9.08 -23.88 -32.02
N TRP A 131 9.98 -22.92 -31.81
CA TRP A 131 9.67 -21.50 -31.86
C TRP A 131 9.12 -21.10 -33.23
N SER A 132 8.20 -20.14 -33.26
CA SER A 132 7.66 -19.57 -34.50
C SER A 132 8.57 -18.49 -35.05
N ASP A 133 8.45 -18.15 -36.34
CA ASP A 133 9.15 -16.98 -36.89
C ASP A 133 8.69 -15.67 -36.22
N PHE A 134 7.44 -15.62 -35.75
CA PHE A 134 6.97 -14.50 -34.95
C PHE A 134 7.80 -14.34 -33.68
N SER A 135 8.13 -15.43 -32.97
CA SER A 135 8.92 -15.36 -31.73
C SER A 135 10.40 -14.98 -31.91
N THR A 136 10.95 -15.10 -33.11
CA THR A 136 12.38 -14.83 -33.38
C THR A 136 12.67 -13.39 -33.82
N GLN A 137 11.65 -12.61 -34.14
CA GLN A 137 11.80 -11.20 -34.53
C GLN A 137 11.33 -10.26 -33.44
N SER A 138 12.07 -9.22 -33.11
CA SER A 138 11.65 -8.24 -32.10
C SER A 138 10.49 -7.37 -32.59
N THR A 139 9.26 -7.71 -32.25
CA THR A 139 8.04 -6.94 -32.51
C THR A 139 7.44 -6.41 -31.19
N PRO A 140 6.73 -5.26 -31.19
CA PRO A 140 6.11 -4.72 -29.99
C PRO A 140 5.30 -5.71 -29.15
N GLY A 141 4.52 -6.61 -29.77
CA GLY A 141 3.67 -7.57 -29.05
C GLY A 141 4.30 -8.91 -28.75
N ASN A 142 5.56 -9.13 -29.12
CA ASN A 142 6.26 -10.38 -28.80
C ASN A 142 7.48 -10.19 -27.91
N TYR A 143 7.81 -8.96 -27.51
CA TYR A 143 9.07 -8.60 -26.84
C TYR A 143 9.46 -9.58 -25.71
N ARG A 144 8.47 -10.01 -24.91
CA ARG A 144 8.66 -10.97 -23.80
C ARG A 144 9.08 -12.36 -24.28
N ILE A 145 8.44 -12.84 -25.34
CA ILE A 145 8.73 -14.15 -25.94
C ILE A 145 10.05 -14.10 -26.70
N TYR A 146 10.29 -13.02 -27.45
CA TYR A 146 11.56 -12.81 -28.13
C TYR A 146 12.73 -12.88 -27.15
N GLN A 147 12.64 -12.20 -26.00
CA GLN A 147 13.66 -12.33 -24.95
C GLN A 147 13.82 -13.76 -24.46
N LEU A 148 12.73 -14.48 -24.25
CA LEU A 148 12.77 -15.85 -23.75
C LEU A 148 13.40 -16.82 -24.77
N GLN A 149 13.08 -16.64 -26.05
CA GLN A 149 13.58 -17.44 -27.17
C GLN A 149 15.10 -17.31 -27.35
N GLN A 150 15.68 -16.14 -27.05
CA GLN A 150 17.13 -15.92 -27.13
C GLN A 150 17.95 -16.82 -26.18
N TYR A 151 17.35 -17.27 -25.07
CA TYR A 151 18.07 -18.05 -24.04
C TYR A 151 17.58 -19.49 -23.92
N ILE A 152 16.40 -19.82 -24.45
CA ILE A 152 15.78 -21.13 -24.31
C ILE A 152 15.41 -21.67 -25.68
N ASP A 153 16.04 -22.77 -26.08
CA ASP A 153 15.88 -23.35 -27.42
C ASP A 153 14.48 -23.95 -27.68
N SER A 154 13.75 -24.35 -26.63
CA SER A 154 12.44 -24.97 -26.76
C SER A 154 11.33 -24.23 -26.00
N PRO A 155 10.17 -23.95 -26.63
CA PRO A 155 8.98 -23.41 -25.97
C PRO A 155 8.50 -24.26 -24.79
N PHE A 156 8.66 -25.58 -24.85
CA PHE A 156 8.26 -26.46 -23.76
C PHE A 156 9.14 -26.27 -22.51
N THR A 157 10.46 -26.13 -22.71
CA THR A 157 11.38 -25.84 -21.61
C THR A 157 11.14 -24.45 -21.02
N ALA A 158 10.74 -23.48 -21.86
CA ALA A 158 10.32 -22.16 -21.41
C ALA A 158 9.06 -22.22 -20.55
N LEU A 159 8.05 -22.98 -20.96
CA LEU A 159 6.83 -23.20 -20.18
C LEU A 159 7.14 -23.84 -18.82
N PHE A 160 7.94 -24.90 -18.82
CA PHE A 160 8.31 -25.62 -17.61
C PHE A 160 9.09 -24.72 -16.65
N SER A 161 10.01 -23.91 -17.17
CA SER A 161 10.76 -22.91 -16.41
C SER A 161 9.83 -21.88 -15.75
N GLN A 162 8.83 -21.38 -16.49
CA GLN A 162 7.83 -20.44 -15.97
C GLN A 162 7.02 -21.07 -14.83
N VAL A 163 6.55 -22.31 -15.00
CA VAL A 163 5.77 -23.02 -13.97
C VAL A 163 6.60 -23.26 -12.71
N ILE A 164 7.85 -23.73 -12.84
CA ILE A 164 8.74 -23.95 -11.70
C ILE A 164 8.99 -22.64 -10.95
N LEU A 165 9.41 -21.59 -11.67
CA LEU A 165 9.78 -20.34 -11.04
C LEU A 165 8.61 -19.73 -10.27
N LEU A 166 7.43 -19.67 -10.90
CA LEU A 166 6.23 -19.14 -10.29
C LEU A 166 5.74 -20.00 -9.11
N PHE A 167 5.90 -21.32 -9.19
CA PHE A 167 5.60 -22.23 -8.08
C PHE A 167 6.48 -21.95 -6.86
N PHE A 168 7.80 -21.83 -7.05
CA PHE A 168 8.74 -21.49 -5.98
C PHE A 168 8.48 -20.10 -5.40
N PHE A 169 8.14 -19.12 -6.26
CA PHE A 169 7.79 -17.78 -5.82
C PHE A 169 6.58 -17.79 -4.88
N PHE A 170 5.50 -18.48 -5.26
CA PHE A 170 4.31 -18.58 -4.41
C PHE A 170 4.56 -19.38 -3.13
N LEU A 171 5.37 -20.44 -3.18
CA LEU A 171 5.81 -21.15 -1.98
C LEU A 171 6.59 -20.24 -1.02
N PHE A 172 7.48 -19.40 -1.55
CA PHE A 172 8.24 -18.44 -0.76
C PHE A 172 7.32 -17.42 -0.08
N ILE A 173 6.38 -16.81 -0.82
CA ILE A 173 5.41 -15.87 -0.25
C ILE A 173 4.56 -16.52 0.84
N HIS A 174 4.06 -17.74 0.63
CA HIS A 174 3.30 -18.46 1.66
C HIS A 174 4.15 -18.76 2.89
N CYS A 175 5.40 -19.20 2.70
CA CYS A 175 6.33 -19.48 3.80
C CYS A 175 6.64 -18.22 4.62
N LEU A 176 6.80 -17.07 3.96
CA LEU A 176 6.96 -15.77 4.60
C LEU A 176 5.73 -15.41 5.44
N LEU A 177 4.52 -15.53 4.90
CA LEU A 177 3.27 -15.26 5.62
C LEU A 177 3.10 -16.18 6.84
N ALA A 178 3.34 -17.48 6.67
CA ALA A 178 3.26 -18.46 7.74
C ALA A 178 4.26 -18.14 8.86
N THR A 179 5.50 -17.81 8.49
CA THR A 179 6.56 -17.42 9.43
C THR A 179 6.17 -16.18 10.21
N VAL A 180 5.74 -15.11 9.54
CA VAL A 180 5.34 -13.89 10.23
C VAL A 180 4.12 -14.10 11.13
N HIS A 181 3.16 -14.91 10.70
CA HIS A 181 2.00 -15.22 11.54
C HIS A 181 2.39 -15.96 12.83
N LEU A 182 3.38 -16.84 12.79
CA LEU A 182 3.90 -17.51 13.98
C LEU A 182 4.51 -16.54 15.00
N PHE A 183 4.98 -15.37 14.57
CA PHE A 183 5.53 -14.36 15.47
C PHE A 183 4.48 -13.44 16.07
N PHE A 184 3.51 -12.98 15.27
CA PHE A 184 2.56 -11.97 15.72
C PHE A 184 1.25 -12.53 16.28
N HIS A 185 0.86 -13.75 15.86
CA HIS A 185 -0.43 -14.38 16.20
C HIS A 185 -1.65 -13.49 15.95
N SER A 186 -1.52 -12.46 15.10
CA SER A 186 -2.56 -11.47 14.87
C SER A 186 -2.94 -11.43 13.39
N LYS A 187 -4.24 -11.25 13.12
CA LYS A 187 -4.76 -11.00 11.77
C LYS A 187 -4.13 -9.74 11.15
N GLN A 188 -3.88 -8.73 12.00
CA GLN A 188 -3.25 -7.47 11.62
C GLN A 188 -1.80 -7.66 11.15
N GLY A 189 -1.03 -8.55 11.77
CA GLY A 189 0.35 -8.84 11.35
C GLY A 189 0.40 -9.43 9.93
N ILE A 190 -0.51 -10.34 9.60
CA ILE A 190 -0.64 -10.88 8.23
C ILE A 190 -1.06 -9.77 7.26
N LEU A 191 -2.03 -8.93 7.63
CA LEU A 191 -2.48 -7.82 6.79
C LEU A 191 -1.32 -6.86 6.47
N LEU A 192 -0.51 -6.52 7.47
CA LEU A 192 0.66 -5.67 7.28
C LEU A 192 1.65 -6.29 6.29
N VAL A 193 1.96 -7.58 6.42
CA VAL A 193 2.85 -8.27 5.49
C VAL A 193 2.27 -8.29 4.08
N ASN A 194 0.97 -8.54 3.92
CA ASN A 194 0.34 -8.50 2.60
C ASN A 194 0.49 -7.12 1.95
N ILE A 195 0.26 -6.04 2.70
CA ILE A 195 0.43 -4.66 2.21
C ILE A 195 1.88 -4.42 1.81
N VAL A 196 2.84 -4.81 2.67
CA VAL A 196 4.28 -4.62 2.41
C VAL A 196 4.73 -5.42 1.19
N VAL A 197 4.34 -6.70 1.09
CA VAL A 197 4.66 -7.58 -0.03
C VAL A 197 4.05 -7.04 -1.32
N PHE A 198 2.75 -6.76 -1.33
CA PHE A 198 2.07 -6.27 -2.52
C PHE A 198 2.64 -4.92 -2.99
N SER A 199 2.78 -3.96 -2.08
CA SER A 199 3.34 -2.64 -2.40
C SER A 199 4.80 -2.75 -2.84
N GLY A 200 5.61 -3.56 -2.15
CA GLY A 200 7.01 -3.79 -2.49
C GLY A 200 7.17 -4.39 -3.89
N ILE A 201 6.29 -5.32 -4.27
CA ILE A 201 6.27 -5.90 -5.62
C ILE A 201 5.86 -4.85 -6.67
N LEU A 202 4.88 -3.99 -6.38
CA LEU A 202 4.50 -2.90 -7.30
C LEU A 202 5.61 -1.86 -7.48
N VAL A 203 6.31 -1.50 -6.40
CA VAL A 203 7.48 -0.60 -6.47
C VAL A 203 8.58 -1.26 -7.29
N SER A 204 8.85 -2.53 -7.04
CA SER A 204 9.89 -3.31 -7.72
C SER A 204 9.59 -3.56 -9.21
N PHE A 205 8.31 -3.60 -9.59
CA PHE A 205 7.87 -3.71 -10.98
C PHE A 205 8.31 -2.51 -11.82
N LYS A 206 8.33 -1.29 -11.23
CA LYS A 206 8.84 -0.10 -11.91
C LYS A 206 10.37 -0.20 -12.03
N LYS A 207 10.83 -0.56 -13.23
CA LYS A 207 12.22 -0.82 -13.65
C LYS A 207 13.25 -0.05 -12.80
N PRO A 208 13.82 -0.67 -11.75
CA PRO A 208 14.81 0.00 -10.92
C PRO A 208 16.14 0.16 -11.69
N PRO A 209 17.07 1.00 -11.21
CA PRO A 209 18.41 1.09 -11.78
C PRO A 209 19.04 -0.30 -11.92
N SER A 210 19.90 -0.50 -12.93
CA SER A 210 20.52 -1.81 -13.21
C SER A 210 21.27 -2.39 -11.99
N GLU A 211 21.83 -1.53 -11.13
CA GLU A 211 22.48 -1.89 -9.88
C GLU A 211 21.55 -2.62 -8.90
N TRP A 212 20.23 -2.42 -9.00
CA TRP A 212 19.22 -2.97 -8.10
C TRP A 212 18.50 -4.19 -8.71
N MET A 213 19.10 -4.82 -9.71
CA MET A 213 18.59 -6.04 -10.36
C MET A 213 18.16 -7.13 -9.37
N TRP A 214 18.85 -7.28 -8.23
CA TRP A 214 18.50 -8.29 -7.21
C TRP A 214 17.22 -7.95 -6.43
N LEU A 215 16.81 -6.68 -6.40
CA LEU A 215 15.57 -6.24 -5.78
C LEU A 215 14.39 -6.27 -6.76
N GLN A 216 14.64 -6.53 -8.05
CA GLN A 216 13.61 -6.59 -9.07
C GLN A 216 12.85 -7.92 -8.99
N VAL A 217 11.60 -7.88 -8.54
CA VAL A 217 10.76 -9.03 -8.25
C VAL A 217 10.47 -9.84 -9.53
N LEU A 218 10.41 -9.17 -10.69
CA LEU A 218 10.18 -9.83 -11.97
C LEU A 218 11.21 -10.92 -12.28
N ASN A 219 12.45 -10.77 -11.79
CA ASN A 219 13.51 -11.76 -11.95
C ASN A 219 13.21 -13.08 -11.22
N TYR A 220 12.29 -13.06 -10.25
CA TYR A 220 11.87 -14.23 -9.48
C TYR A 220 10.48 -14.74 -9.86
N ILE A 221 9.79 -14.08 -10.80
CA ILE A 221 8.45 -14.46 -11.28
C ILE A 221 8.52 -14.98 -12.72
N PHE A 222 9.35 -14.36 -13.56
CA PHE A 222 9.39 -14.61 -15.01
C PHE A 222 10.81 -14.98 -15.49
N PRO A 223 10.98 -16.12 -16.20
CA PRO A 223 12.23 -16.52 -16.80
C PRO A 223 12.81 -15.49 -17.76
N ALA A 224 11.98 -14.81 -18.58
CA ALA A 224 12.48 -13.81 -19.52
C ALA A 224 13.32 -12.72 -18.82
N TYR A 225 12.84 -12.26 -17.66
CA TYR A 225 13.55 -11.29 -16.82
C TYR A 225 14.73 -11.91 -16.07
N ALA A 226 14.58 -13.14 -15.57
CA ALA A 226 15.67 -13.86 -14.93
C ALA A 226 16.87 -14.05 -15.87
N TYR A 227 16.64 -14.47 -17.12
CA TYR A 227 17.70 -14.60 -18.12
C TYR A 227 18.27 -13.25 -18.54
N ALA A 228 17.42 -12.26 -18.84
CA ALA A 228 17.88 -10.95 -19.29
C ALA A 228 18.74 -10.22 -18.24
N ASN A 229 18.39 -10.33 -16.96
CA ASN A 229 19.09 -9.62 -15.89
C ASN A 229 20.14 -10.50 -15.19
N LEU A 230 19.77 -11.72 -14.75
CA LEU A 230 20.65 -12.59 -13.96
C LEU A 230 21.46 -13.58 -14.82
N GLY A 231 21.27 -13.57 -16.14
CA GLY A 231 21.95 -14.46 -17.09
C GLY A 231 21.45 -15.91 -17.09
N SER A 232 20.75 -16.34 -16.05
CA SER A 232 20.17 -17.69 -15.97
C SER A 232 19.03 -17.77 -14.96
N LEU A 233 18.27 -18.88 -15.01
CA LEU A 233 17.19 -19.15 -14.04
C LEU A 233 17.71 -19.55 -12.64
N LEU A 234 18.94 -20.09 -12.54
CA LEU A 234 19.48 -20.67 -11.32
C LEU A 234 19.62 -19.67 -10.16
N PRO A 235 20.15 -18.44 -10.35
CA PRO A 235 20.23 -17.45 -9.28
C PRO A 235 18.85 -17.11 -8.70
N ALA A 236 17.82 -17.00 -9.54
CA ALA A 236 16.47 -16.73 -9.08
C ALA A 236 15.92 -17.85 -8.19
N LEU A 237 16.07 -19.10 -8.62
CA LEU A 237 15.67 -20.27 -7.84
C LEU A 237 16.48 -20.41 -6.54
N PHE A 238 17.77 -20.11 -6.59
CA PHE A 238 18.65 -20.14 -5.42
C PHE A 238 18.20 -19.11 -4.36
N VAL A 239 17.92 -17.86 -4.77
CA VAL A 239 17.44 -16.82 -3.86
C VAL A 239 16.10 -17.20 -3.23
N LEU A 240 15.14 -17.72 -4.02
CA LEU A 240 13.86 -18.18 -3.50
C LEU A 240 14.02 -19.36 -2.52
N GLY A 241 14.85 -20.35 -2.86
CA GLY A 241 15.15 -21.49 -2.00
C GLY A 241 15.87 -21.09 -0.70
N LEU A 242 16.81 -20.15 -0.78
CA LEU A 242 17.48 -19.56 0.38
C LEU A 242 16.49 -18.78 1.25
N GLY A 243 15.59 -18.01 0.66
CA GLY A 243 14.53 -17.30 1.37
C GLY A 243 13.58 -18.22 2.13
N ILE A 244 13.16 -19.34 1.53
CA ILE A 244 12.39 -20.40 2.20
C ILE A 244 13.21 -21.00 3.35
N SER A 245 14.48 -21.34 3.11
CA SER A 245 15.38 -21.90 4.12
C SER A 245 15.59 -20.96 5.30
N LEU A 246 15.73 -19.65 5.05
CA LEU A 246 15.82 -18.62 6.07
C LEU A 246 14.54 -18.54 6.90
N CYS A 247 13.36 -18.63 6.28
CA CYS A 247 12.09 -18.67 7.01
C CYS A 247 12.06 -19.84 8.01
N PHE A 248 12.47 -21.04 7.59
CA PHE A 248 12.61 -22.19 8.48
C PHE A 248 13.67 -21.96 9.57
N GLY A 249 14.86 -21.45 9.20
CA GLY A 249 15.95 -21.16 10.12
C GLY A 249 15.55 -20.17 11.21
N VAL A 250 14.82 -19.11 10.83
CA VAL A 250 14.22 -18.13 11.74
C VAL A 250 13.27 -18.83 12.72
N VAL A 251 12.34 -19.65 12.25
CA VAL A 251 11.42 -20.37 13.15
C VAL A 251 12.13 -21.31 14.13
N VAL A 252 13.20 -21.99 13.68
CA VAL A 252 14.01 -22.86 14.55
C VAL A 252 14.78 -22.04 15.58
N TYR A 253 15.47 -20.98 15.14
CA TYR A 253 16.30 -20.12 15.99
C TYR A 253 15.48 -19.42 17.08
N PHE A 254 14.30 -18.89 16.70
CA PHE A 254 13.46 -18.11 17.60
C PHE A 254 12.55 -18.95 18.50
N LYS A 255 12.67 -20.29 18.53
CA LYS A 255 12.04 -21.16 19.55
C LYS A 255 12.48 -20.81 20.98
N THR A 256 13.54 -20.01 21.13
CA THR A 256 14.22 -19.69 22.38
C THR A 256 13.80 -18.30 22.92
N HIS A 257 13.05 -18.25 24.04
CA HIS A 257 12.72 -17.17 25.03
C HIS A 257 12.53 -15.67 24.61
N TRP A 258 13.07 -15.20 23.48
CA TRP A 258 13.12 -13.82 23.03
C TRP A 258 11.79 -13.30 22.44
N ILE A 259 10.93 -14.21 21.94
CA ILE A 259 9.63 -13.88 21.32
C ILE A 259 8.67 -13.24 22.32
N GLU A 260 8.57 -13.71 23.56
CA GLU A 260 7.69 -13.08 24.58
C GLU A 260 8.02 -11.59 24.74
N LYS A 261 9.32 -11.27 24.78
CA LYS A 261 9.84 -9.90 24.93
C LYS A 261 9.65 -9.07 23.66
N ALA A 262 9.93 -9.64 22.48
CA ALA A 262 9.76 -8.96 21.19
C ALA A 262 8.28 -8.76 20.83
N LYS A 263 7.43 -9.75 21.10
CA LYS A 263 5.97 -9.70 20.90
C LYS A 263 5.33 -8.64 21.78
N LYS A 264 5.76 -8.53 23.05
CA LYS A 264 5.29 -7.46 23.94
C LYS A 264 5.68 -6.07 23.40
N ARG A 265 6.96 -5.89 23.03
CA ARG A 265 7.45 -4.61 22.46
C ARG A 265 6.81 -4.25 21.12
N LEU A 266 6.65 -5.21 20.20
CA LEU A 266 6.06 -4.90 18.90
C LEU A 266 4.55 -4.69 18.98
N LYS A 267 3.84 -5.43 19.85
CA LYS A 267 2.40 -5.19 20.10
C LYS A 267 2.14 -3.79 20.66
N GLU A 268 3.07 -3.25 21.44
CA GLU A 268 2.99 -1.88 21.96
C GLU A 268 3.23 -0.82 20.87
N HIS A 269 3.89 -1.15 19.75
CA HIS A 269 4.36 -0.16 18.77
C HIS A 269 3.95 -0.43 17.31
N TYR A 270 3.20 -1.50 17.01
CA TYR A 270 2.91 -1.87 15.61
C TYR A 270 2.14 -0.80 14.85
N LEU A 271 1.19 -0.10 15.49
CA LEU A 271 0.44 1.00 14.86
C LEU A 271 1.39 2.14 14.46
N VAL A 272 2.32 2.48 15.35
CA VAL A 272 3.34 3.52 15.10
C VAL A 272 4.26 3.08 13.96
N LEU A 273 4.69 1.82 13.96
CA LEU A 273 5.53 1.26 12.91
C LEU A 273 4.81 1.25 11.55
N SER A 274 3.53 0.85 11.51
CA SER A 274 2.74 0.86 10.28
C SER A 274 2.53 2.28 9.75
N PHE A 275 2.31 3.25 10.64
CA PHE A 275 2.16 4.65 10.26
C PHE A 275 3.48 5.22 9.72
N LEU A 276 4.60 4.91 10.38
CA LEU A 276 5.94 5.31 9.93
C LEU A 276 6.26 4.68 8.56
N LEU A 277 5.93 3.40 8.36
CA LEU A 277 6.09 2.71 7.09
C LEU A 277 5.26 3.38 5.99
N MET A 278 3.99 3.71 6.25
CA MET A 278 3.13 4.46 5.32
C MET A 278 3.72 5.83 4.96
N CYS A 279 4.26 6.57 5.95
CA CYS A 279 4.94 7.84 5.69
C CYS A 279 6.17 7.65 4.79
N THR A 280 7.03 6.66 5.10
CA THR A 280 8.23 6.38 4.31
C THR A 280 7.90 5.94 2.88
N LEU A 281 6.91 5.06 2.70
CA LEU A 281 6.47 4.60 1.38
C LEU A 281 5.88 5.75 0.58
N GLY A 282 5.02 6.56 1.20
CA GLY A 282 4.41 7.72 0.56
C GLY A 282 5.44 8.74 0.08
N ILE A 283 6.42 9.09 0.92
CA ILE A 283 7.49 10.00 0.53
C ILE A 283 8.39 9.37 -0.54
N SER A 284 8.74 8.09 -0.41
CA SER A 284 9.61 7.39 -1.36
C SER A 284 8.94 7.10 -2.70
N SER A 285 7.61 7.17 -2.76
CA SER A 285 6.83 6.92 -3.97
C SER A 285 7.03 7.98 -5.07
N SER A 286 7.29 9.23 -4.69
CA SER A 286 8.64 9.71 -4.93
C SER A 286 9.29 9.50 -6.28
N ALA A 287 10.28 8.61 -6.18
CA ALA A 287 11.18 8.19 -7.22
C ALA A 287 10.47 7.43 -8.36
N LEU A 288 9.16 7.20 -8.24
CA LEU A 288 8.36 6.44 -9.19
C LEU A 288 7.57 7.33 -10.16
N ASP A 289 7.54 8.65 -9.94
CA ASP A 289 6.95 9.63 -10.86
C ASP A 289 8.05 10.13 -11.82
N PHE A 290 8.04 9.61 -13.06
CA PHE A 290 9.10 9.82 -14.04
C PHE A 290 9.02 11.17 -14.79
N GLU A 291 7.88 11.86 -14.74
CA GLU A 291 7.65 13.08 -15.53
C GLU A 291 8.33 14.32 -14.93
N LEU A 292 8.53 14.35 -13.61
CA LEU A 292 9.19 15.44 -12.90
C LEU A 292 10.30 14.83 -12.05
N MET A 293 11.47 14.57 -12.64
CA MET A 293 12.62 14.03 -11.91
C MET A 293 13.17 15.10 -10.94
N PRO A 294 12.90 15.03 -9.61
CA PRO A 294 13.41 16.02 -8.69
C PRO A 294 14.94 15.93 -8.68
N GLN A 295 15.65 17.04 -8.88
CA GLN A 295 17.11 17.05 -8.81
C GLN A 295 17.60 17.42 -7.41
N THR A 296 16.81 18.22 -6.70
CA THR A 296 17.10 18.66 -5.34
C THR A 296 16.14 18.03 -4.32
N VAL A 297 16.57 18.02 -3.06
CA VAL A 297 15.73 17.61 -1.93
C VAL A 297 14.51 18.55 -1.78
N TRP A 298 14.63 19.81 -2.19
CA TRP A 298 13.54 20.78 -2.13
C TRP A 298 12.48 20.55 -3.19
N ASP A 299 12.86 20.12 -4.39
CA ASP A 299 11.90 19.67 -5.41
C ASP A 299 11.09 18.47 -4.88
N LEU A 300 11.77 17.53 -4.25
CA LEU A 300 11.12 16.38 -3.61
C LEU A 300 10.13 16.83 -2.51
N PHE A 301 10.56 17.76 -1.67
CA PHE A 301 9.74 18.32 -0.60
C PHE A 301 8.49 19.00 -1.15
N TYR A 302 8.68 19.88 -2.13
CA TYR A 302 7.62 20.58 -2.82
C TYR A 302 6.62 19.59 -3.40
N LEU A 303 7.06 18.67 -4.27
CA LEU A 303 6.18 17.72 -4.96
C LEU A 303 5.34 16.85 -4.00
N ARG A 304 5.88 16.44 -2.85
CA ARG A 304 5.15 15.57 -1.91
C ARG A 304 4.18 16.33 -1.02
N PHE A 305 4.49 17.57 -0.67
CA PHE A 305 3.62 18.41 0.15
C PHE A 305 2.85 19.44 -0.68
N TYR A 306 2.92 19.40 -2.01
CA TYR A 306 2.13 20.24 -2.88
C TYR A 306 0.63 19.95 -2.78
N GLY A 307 0.25 18.70 -2.48
CA GLY A 307 -1.14 18.34 -2.19
C GLY A 307 -2.02 18.19 -3.42
N VAL A 308 -3.30 18.53 -3.26
CA VAL A 308 -4.30 18.47 -4.32
C VAL A 308 -4.51 19.87 -4.89
N SER A 309 -4.00 20.12 -6.09
CA SER A 309 -4.36 21.29 -6.89
C SER A 309 -4.69 20.87 -8.32
N GLU A 310 -5.34 21.75 -9.08
CA GLU A 310 -5.79 21.45 -10.44
C GLU A 310 -4.65 21.08 -11.39
N THR A 311 -3.49 21.72 -11.23
CA THR A 311 -2.34 21.56 -12.12
C THR A 311 -1.40 20.44 -11.70
N GLY A 312 -1.55 19.90 -10.48
CA GLY A 312 -0.65 18.87 -9.93
C GLY A 312 -1.34 17.73 -9.20
N TYR A 313 -2.63 17.50 -9.44
CA TYR A 313 -3.34 16.37 -8.83
C TYR A 313 -2.77 15.03 -9.34
N THR A 314 -2.34 14.21 -8.38
CA THR A 314 -2.14 12.77 -8.61
C THR A 314 -2.91 12.00 -7.56
N LEU A 315 -3.52 10.88 -7.95
CA LEU A 315 -4.24 9.99 -7.02
C LEU A 315 -3.33 9.56 -5.87
N LEU A 316 -2.03 9.37 -6.14
CA LEU A 316 -1.04 8.97 -5.16
C LEU A 316 -0.78 10.05 -4.11
N SER A 317 -0.57 11.31 -4.52
CA SER A 317 -0.40 12.45 -3.61
C SER A 317 -1.66 12.70 -2.77
N TYR A 318 -2.83 12.49 -3.36
CA TYR A 318 -4.11 12.58 -2.65
C TYR A 318 -4.29 11.46 -1.61
N LEU A 319 -4.02 10.21 -1.97
CA LEU A 319 -4.06 9.09 -1.02
C LEU A 319 -3.04 9.27 0.11
N PHE A 320 -1.84 9.79 -0.21
CA PHE A 320 -0.85 10.14 0.79
C PHE A 320 -1.37 11.20 1.78
N PHE A 321 -2.01 12.26 1.28
CA PHE A 321 -2.68 13.25 2.14
C PHE A 321 -3.71 12.60 3.07
N CYS A 322 -4.63 11.82 2.51
CA CYS A 322 -5.69 11.16 3.27
C CYS A 322 -5.11 10.23 4.36
N LEU A 323 -4.05 9.48 4.07
CA LEU A 323 -3.46 8.55 5.02
C LEU A 323 -2.63 9.27 6.10
N VAL A 324 -1.78 10.22 5.71
CA VAL A 324 -0.78 10.82 6.59
C VAL A 324 -1.36 12.01 7.37
N PHE A 325 -1.99 12.96 6.68
CA PHE A 325 -2.51 14.18 7.30
C PHE A 325 -3.88 13.98 7.94
N LEU A 326 -4.81 13.23 7.34
CA LEU A 326 -6.07 12.91 8.05
C LEU A 326 -5.88 11.79 9.08
N GLY A 327 -4.84 10.97 8.94
CA GLY A 327 -4.46 9.96 9.94
C GLY A 327 -4.20 10.55 11.34
N ILE A 328 -3.55 11.72 11.43
CA ILE A 328 -3.35 12.40 12.73
C ILE A 328 -4.66 12.94 13.32
N VAL A 329 -5.57 13.41 12.46
CA VAL A 329 -6.90 13.90 12.87
C VAL A 329 -7.72 12.72 13.39
N PHE A 330 -7.68 11.58 12.71
CA PHE A 330 -8.31 10.34 13.18
C PHE A 330 -7.74 9.87 14.53
N TYR A 331 -6.42 9.90 14.69
CA TYR A 331 -5.79 9.58 15.98
C TYR A 331 -6.26 10.51 17.10
N PHE A 332 -6.40 11.81 16.82
CA PHE A 332 -6.97 12.76 17.77
C PHE A 332 -8.43 12.42 18.11
N GLN A 333 -9.25 12.06 17.13
CA GLN A 333 -10.63 11.65 17.37
C GLN A 333 -10.74 10.41 18.26
N ASP A 334 -9.91 9.39 18.03
CA ASP A 334 -9.87 8.19 18.90
C ASP A 334 -9.46 8.56 20.33
N PHE A 335 -8.45 9.44 20.48
CA PHE A 335 -8.06 9.99 21.77
C PHE A 335 -9.20 10.73 22.47
N MET A 336 -9.92 11.59 21.75
CA MET A 336 -11.07 12.33 22.27
C MET A 336 -12.21 11.40 22.66
N ASN A 337 -12.50 10.39 21.85
CA ASN A 337 -13.50 9.38 22.14
C ASN A 337 -13.21 8.68 23.46
N LYS A 338 -11.96 8.25 23.69
CA LYS A 338 -11.56 7.64 24.96
C LYS A 338 -11.67 8.62 26.13
N GLN A 339 -11.18 9.85 25.99
CA GLN A 339 -11.21 10.84 27.07
C GLN A 339 -12.64 11.21 27.48
N LEU A 340 -13.51 11.51 26.51
CA LEU A 340 -14.89 11.95 26.76
C LEU A 340 -15.83 10.80 27.15
N SER A 341 -15.60 9.56 26.68
CA SER A 341 -16.48 8.44 27.07
C SER A 341 -16.08 7.79 28.39
N SER A 342 -14.78 7.58 28.63
CA SER A 342 -14.32 6.74 29.74
C SER A 342 -13.74 7.53 30.92
N GLN A 343 -13.37 8.80 30.71
CA GLN A 343 -12.67 9.62 31.70
C GLN A 343 -13.34 10.97 31.97
N ALA A 344 -14.52 11.25 31.41
CA ALA A 344 -15.19 12.55 31.56
C ALA A 344 -15.33 12.99 33.02
N TYR A 345 -15.79 12.10 33.90
CA TYR A 345 -15.94 12.38 35.34
C TYR A 345 -14.60 12.75 36.01
N TYR A 346 -13.52 12.03 35.68
CA TYR A 346 -12.19 12.31 36.21
C TYR A 346 -11.66 13.67 35.72
N LEU A 347 -11.94 14.03 34.46
CA LEU A 347 -11.54 15.31 33.89
C LEU A 347 -12.26 16.49 34.55
N LEU A 348 -13.55 16.35 34.85
CA LEU A 348 -14.34 17.37 35.55
C LEU A 348 -13.83 17.62 36.98
N ILE A 349 -13.40 16.56 37.69
CA ILE A 349 -12.84 16.69 39.04
C ILE A 349 -11.44 17.31 38.99
N ARG A 350 -10.61 16.90 38.03
CA ARG A 350 -9.22 17.35 37.94
C ARG A 350 -9.08 18.80 37.47
N TYR A 351 -9.92 19.23 36.52
CA TYR A 351 -9.84 20.57 35.96
C TYR A 351 -10.97 21.43 36.50
N LYS A 352 -10.61 22.48 37.25
CA LYS A 352 -11.55 23.43 37.85
C LYS A 352 -12.51 24.10 36.84
N SER A 353 -12.20 24.06 35.55
CA SER A 353 -13.10 24.47 34.48
C SER A 353 -12.82 23.73 33.17
N MET A 354 -13.88 23.50 32.38
CA MET A 354 -13.80 22.86 31.07
C MET A 354 -12.93 23.66 30.09
N ASN A 355 -12.93 24.99 30.18
CA ASN A 355 -12.07 25.85 29.37
C ASN A 355 -10.59 25.65 29.67
N VAL A 356 -10.22 25.49 30.94
CA VAL A 356 -8.82 25.22 31.31
C VAL A 356 -8.41 23.83 30.86
N TRP A 357 -9.30 22.84 30.94
CA TRP A 357 -9.06 21.52 30.35
C TRP A 357 -8.85 21.61 28.83
N PHE A 358 -9.75 22.29 28.12
CA PHE A 358 -9.73 22.43 26.67
C PHE A 358 -8.47 23.18 26.19
N LEU A 359 -8.07 24.27 26.84
CA LEU A 359 -6.83 24.98 26.52
C LEU A 359 -5.59 24.12 26.74
N ASN A 360 -5.55 23.32 27.82
CA ASN A 360 -4.44 22.40 28.06
C ASN A 360 -4.41 21.26 27.03
N LEU A 361 -5.58 20.74 26.64
CA LEU A 361 -5.72 19.77 25.57
C LEU A 361 -5.18 20.33 24.26
N LEU A 362 -5.63 21.52 23.86
CA LEU A 362 -5.20 22.21 22.65
C LEU A 362 -3.70 22.52 22.64
N LYS A 363 -3.14 23.00 23.75
CA LYS A 363 -1.69 23.21 23.89
C LYS A 363 -0.91 21.90 23.69
N GLY A 364 -1.40 20.82 24.28
CA GLY A 364 -0.84 19.48 24.10
C GLY A 364 -0.91 19.01 22.65
N MET A 365 -2.01 19.26 21.95
CA MET A 365 -2.19 18.87 20.55
C MET A 365 -1.38 19.73 19.60
N ALA A 366 -1.31 21.05 19.83
CA ALA A 366 -0.47 21.95 19.05
C ALA A 366 1.00 21.47 19.05
N GLY A 367 1.51 21.10 20.23
CA GLY A 367 2.86 20.53 20.35
C GLY A 367 3.03 19.20 19.59
N LYS A 368 2.01 18.34 19.53
CA LYS A 368 2.05 17.08 18.76
C LYS A 368 2.01 17.33 17.25
N VAL A 369 1.18 18.26 16.78
CA VAL A 369 1.10 18.65 15.36
C VAL A 369 2.44 19.24 14.89
N LEU A 370 3.06 20.13 15.67
CA LEU A 370 4.38 20.67 15.36
C LEU A 370 5.46 19.58 15.30
N LYS A 371 5.48 18.67 16.27
CA LYS A 371 6.41 17.52 16.25
C LYS A 371 6.20 16.63 15.03
N PHE A 372 4.94 16.43 14.62
CA PHE A 372 4.60 15.63 13.46
C PHE A 372 5.06 16.27 12.15
N LEU A 373 4.81 17.57 11.95
CA LEU A 373 5.30 18.31 10.79
C LEU A 373 6.83 18.33 10.75
N PHE A 374 7.48 18.53 11.89
CA PHE A 374 8.94 18.48 11.98
C PHE A 374 9.49 17.07 11.65
N PHE A 375 8.82 16.02 12.14
CA PHE A 375 9.17 14.64 11.80
C PHE A 375 9.09 14.38 10.29
N LEU A 376 7.98 14.76 9.66
CA LEU A 376 7.80 14.62 8.22
C LEU A 376 8.85 15.43 7.43
N PHE A 377 9.16 16.64 7.89
CA PHE A 377 10.21 17.47 7.31
C PHE A 377 11.58 16.76 7.32
N VAL A 378 12.02 16.30 8.48
CA VAL A 378 13.28 15.55 8.61
C VAL A 378 13.26 14.26 7.78
N LEU A 379 12.13 13.57 7.74
CA LEU A 379 11.98 12.32 7.00
C LEU A 379 12.15 12.52 5.49
N VAL A 380 11.56 13.58 4.92
CA VAL A 380 11.75 13.91 3.50
C VAL A 380 13.19 14.28 3.20
N LEU A 381 13.83 15.08 4.05
CA LEU A 381 15.24 15.44 3.87
C LEU A 381 16.13 14.18 3.88
N ALA A 382 15.91 13.29 4.85
CA ALA A 382 16.67 12.05 4.95
C ALA A 382 16.48 11.16 3.71
N ILE A 383 15.25 10.98 3.23
CA ILE A 383 14.96 10.19 2.04
C ILE A 383 15.59 10.83 0.79
N GLY A 384 15.50 12.15 0.63
CA GLY A 384 16.10 12.86 -0.50
C GLY A 384 17.63 12.71 -0.54
N VAL A 385 18.29 12.82 0.60
CA VAL A 385 19.75 12.60 0.71
C VAL A 385 20.11 11.14 0.40
N LEU A 386 19.34 10.17 0.91
CA LEU A 386 19.54 8.74 0.61
C LEU A 386 19.33 8.41 -0.88
N GLN A 387 18.48 9.17 -1.57
CA GLN A 387 18.29 9.09 -3.02
C GLN A 387 19.36 9.84 -3.82
N GLY A 388 20.37 10.41 -3.17
CA GLY A 388 21.47 11.14 -3.83
C GLY A 388 21.06 12.51 -4.38
N LYS A 389 19.97 13.11 -3.89
CA LYS A 389 19.51 14.44 -4.35
C LYS A 389 20.38 15.56 -3.77
N SER A 390 20.55 16.63 -4.55
CA SER A 390 21.31 17.79 -4.10
C SER A 390 20.60 18.55 -2.98
N VAL A 391 21.37 19.04 -2.00
CA VAL A 391 20.86 19.82 -0.84
C VAL A 391 20.85 21.32 -1.13
N ASN A 392 21.36 21.75 -2.30
CA ASN A 392 21.40 23.16 -2.70
C ASN A 392 20.01 23.81 -2.58
N MET A 393 19.92 24.99 -1.96
CA MET A 393 18.66 25.71 -1.72
C MET A 393 18.12 26.39 -2.98
N THR A 394 17.94 25.60 -4.04
CA THR A 394 17.44 26.04 -5.34
C THR A 394 16.45 25.01 -5.84
N PHE A 395 15.36 25.45 -6.45
CA PHE A 395 14.47 24.54 -7.17
C PHE A 395 15.03 24.26 -8.56
N SER A 396 14.95 23.00 -9.01
CA SER A 396 15.20 22.67 -10.42
C SER A 396 13.92 22.75 -11.26
N ILE A 397 12.77 22.80 -10.60
CA ILE A 397 11.46 22.96 -11.19
C ILE A 397 11.11 24.44 -11.19
N ASP A 398 10.44 24.91 -12.25
CA ASP A 398 9.99 26.30 -12.36
C ASP A 398 8.85 26.55 -11.36
N VAL A 399 9.21 27.00 -10.16
CA VAL A 399 8.29 27.27 -9.06
C VAL A 399 8.43 28.74 -8.66
N PRO A 400 7.34 29.51 -8.58
CA PRO A 400 7.39 30.96 -8.34
C PRO A 400 7.67 31.35 -6.87
N ILE A 401 8.20 30.44 -6.05
CA ILE A 401 8.46 30.65 -4.63
C ILE A 401 9.89 30.27 -4.25
N THR A 402 10.39 30.88 -3.19
CA THR A 402 11.68 30.54 -2.57
C THR A 402 11.55 29.37 -1.60
N VAL A 403 12.68 28.69 -1.31
CA VAL A 403 12.73 27.59 -0.31
C VAL A 403 12.26 28.06 1.08
N ILE A 404 12.53 29.33 1.42
CA ILE A 404 12.12 29.93 2.69
C ILE A 404 10.60 30.10 2.73
N GLU A 405 9.99 30.63 1.67
CA GLU A 405 8.53 30.76 1.56
C GLU A 405 7.84 29.40 1.59
N MET A 406 8.37 28.41 0.85
CA MET A 406 7.88 27.04 0.91
C MET A 406 7.91 26.49 2.34
N SER A 407 9.02 26.70 3.06
CA SER A 407 9.15 26.25 4.46
C SER A 407 8.13 26.95 5.37
N TYR A 408 7.92 28.26 5.18
CA TYR A 408 6.89 29.01 5.92
C TYR A 408 5.50 28.42 5.67
N HIS A 409 5.13 28.23 4.40
CA HIS A 409 3.84 27.67 4.05
C HIS A 409 3.66 26.28 4.66
N TYR A 410 4.66 25.41 4.53
CA TYR A 410 4.62 24.08 5.12
C TYR A 410 4.35 24.09 6.64
N PHE A 411 5.14 24.84 7.41
CA PHE A 411 5.01 24.84 8.86
C PHE A 411 3.78 25.60 9.34
N VAL A 412 3.52 26.80 8.81
CA VAL A 412 2.45 27.67 9.30
C VAL A 412 1.10 27.24 8.74
N ASN A 413 0.95 27.13 7.41
CA ASN A 413 -0.33 26.74 6.82
C ASN A 413 -0.63 25.28 7.13
N GLY A 414 0.38 24.40 7.12
CA GLY A 414 0.20 22.99 7.47
C GLY A 414 -0.25 22.82 8.93
N PHE A 415 0.33 23.60 9.85
CA PHE A 415 -0.12 23.62 11.25
C PHE A 415 -1.56 24.10 11.36
N LEU A 416 -1.89 25.25 10.77
CA LEU A 416 -3.24 25.82 10.82
C LEU A 416 -4.28 24.87 10.22
N GLN A 417 -3.96 24.23 9.10
CA GLN A 417 -4.83 23.28 8.43
C GLN A 417 -5.13 22.05 9.28
N ILE A 418 -4.10 21.35 9.78
CA ILE A 418 -4.29 20.17 10.64
C ILE A 418 -5.03 20.56 11.92
N PHE A 419 -4.67 21.70 12.52
CA PHE A 419 -5.28 22.16 13.75
C PHE A 419 -6.75 22.56 13.57
N ASN A 420 -7.10 23.15 12.43
CA ASN A 420 -8.49 23.44 12.09
C ASN A 420 -9.30 22.15 11.91
N TYR A 421 -8.74 21.12 11.28
CA TYR A 421 -9.41 19.81 11.19
C TYR A 421 -9.65 19.19 12.57
N ILE A 422 -8.70 19.33 13.49
CA ILE A 422 -8.82 18.90 14.89
C ILE A 422 -9.95 19.66 15.59
N LEU A 423 -10.04 20.98 15.41
CA LEU A 423 -11.10 21.81 16.00
C LEU A 423 -12.48 21.49 15.44
N LEU A 424 -12.61 21.34 14.11
CA LEU A 424 -13.87 20.94 13.47
C LEU A 424 -14.31 19.55 13.94
N ALA A 425 -13.39 18.59 13.99
CA ALA A 425 -13.69 17.26 14.54
C ALA A 425 -14.14 17.33 16.01
N PHE A 426 -13.53 18.21 16.80
CA PHE A 426 -13.94 18.46 18.18
C PHE A 426 -15.36 19.05 18.27
N ILE A 427 -15.69 20.08 17.47
CA ILE A 427 -17.03 20.68 17.42
C ILE A 427 -18.09 19.63 17.07
N VAL A 428 -17.86 18.84 16.00
CA VAL A 428 -18.76 17.76 15.60
C VAL A 428 -18.95 16.77 16.75
N ARG A 429 -17.87 16.40 17.43
CA ARG A 429 -17.95 15.49 18.57
C ARG A 429 -18.81 16.04 19.71
N CYS A 430 -18.66 17.32 20.04
CA CYS A 430 -19.46 17.97 21.09
C CYS A 430 -20.95 18.08 20.72
N ILE A 431 -21.28 18.34 19.45
CA ILE A 431 -22.67 18.49 19.01
C ILE A 431 -23.39 17.13 19.03
N TRP A 432 -22.81 16.10 18.42
CA TRP A 432 -23.53 14.85 18.15
C TRP A 432 -23.23 13.73 19.15
N LYS A 433 -22.20 13.83 20.00
CA LYS A 433 -21.82 12.88 21.07
C LYS A 433 -21.60 11.41 20.67
N GLU A 434 -21.92 10.99 19.45
CA GLU A 434 -21.68 9.64 18.94
C GLU A 434 -20.39 9.56 18.09
N PRO A 435 -19.63 8.45 18.20
CA PRO A 435 -18.33 8.34 17.53
C PRO A 435 -18.45 8.24 16.01
N ILE A 436 -19.61 7.84 15.49
CA ILE A 436 -19.86 7.69 14.05
C ILE A 436 -19.75 9.03 13.31
N TYR A 437 -20.22 10.13 13.90
CA TYR A 437 -20.13 11.47 13.28
C TYR A 437 -18.69 11.99 13.19
N SER A 438 -17.80 11.53 14.08
CA SER A 438 -16.37 11.82 13.99
C SER A 438 -15.74 11.14 12.76
N VAL A 439 -16.16 9.92 12.42
CA VAL A 439 -15.72 9.27 11.18
C VAL A 439 -16.34 9.97 9.95
N LEU A 440 -17.60 10.40 10.05
CA LEU A 440 -18.30 11.08 8.96
C LEU A 440 -17.62 12.41 8.60
N ILE A 441 -17.14 13.20 9.58
CA ILE A 441 -16.41 14.44 9.27
C ILE A 441 -15.07 14.17 8.56
N LEU A 442 -14.39 13.05 8.84
CA LEU A 442 -13.21 12.66 8.07
C LEU A 442 -13.58 12.30 6.62
N ALA A 443 -14.71 11.61 6.41
CA ALA A 443 -15.22 11.35 5.06
C ALA A 443 -15.53 12.65 4.31
N VAL A 444 -16.09 13.66 5.00
CA VAL A 444 -16.30 15.00 4.44
C VAL A 444 -14.96 15.66 4.09
N PHE A 445 -13.92 15.56 4.92
CA PHE A 445 -12.60 16.11 4.60
C PHE A 445 -11.94 15.41 3.41
N ILE A 446 -12.12 14.10 3.29
CA ILE A 446 -11.67 13.32 2.13
C ILE A 446 -12.40 13.85 0.88
N LEU A 447 -13.73 13.83 0.87
CA LEU A 447 -14.52 14.29 -0.29
C LEU A 447 -14.23 15.74 -0.65
N GLY A 448 -14.11 16.64 0.33
CA GLY A 448 -13.78 18.05 0.12
C GLY A 448 -12.38 18.26 -0.46
N GLY A 449 -11.44 17.33 -0.24
CA GLY A 449 -10.11 17.37 -0.81
C GLY A 449 -10.03 16.88 -2.27
N LEU A 450 -11.14 16.48 -2.88
CA LEU A 450 -11.17 16.13 -4.31
C LEU A 450 -11.07 17.40 -5.17
N PRO A 451 -10.32 17.33 -6.30
CA PRO A 451 -10.03 18.51 -7.12
C PRO A 451 -11.31 19.18 -7.67
N PHE A 452 -12.36 18.41 -7.94
CA PHE A 452 -13.63 18.93 -8.48
C PHE A 452 -14.49 19.70 -7.45
N ILE A 453 -14.30 19.46 -6.15
CA ILE A 453 -15.08 20.09 -5.08
C ILE A 453 -14.31 21.29 -4.51
N HIS A 454 -12.98 21.19 -4.50
CA HIS A 454 -12.07 22.21 -3.96
C HIS A 454 -12.27 23.61 -4.56
N GLN A 455 -12.70 23.72 -5.82
CA GLN A 455 -12.85 24.99 -6.53
C GLN A 455 -13.92 25.92 -5.94
N GLU A 456 -14.97 25.37 -5.35
CA GLU A 456 -16.15 26.14 -4.94
C GLU A 456 -16.21 26.37 -3.43
N VAL A 457 -15.37 25.69 -2.65
CA VAL A 457 -15.44 25.68 -1.20
C VAL A 457 -14.32 26.53 -0.61
N PRO A 458 -14.62 27.59 0.17
CA PRO A 458 -13.60 28.45 0.77
C PRO A 458 -12.77 27.74 1.85
N VAL A 459 -13.14 26.51 2.20
CA VAL A 459 -12.47 25.70 3.22
C VAL A 459 -11.30 24.94 2.58
N PRO A 460 -10.08 25.08 3.11
CA PRO A 460 -8.88 24.52 2.51
C PRO A 460 -8.75 23.03 2.79
N PHE A 461 -9.57 22.21 2.15
CA PHE A 461 -9.46 20.76 2.17
C PHE A 461 -8.36 20.31 1.20
N GLY A 462 -7.54 19.32 1.57
CA GLY A 462 -6.59 18.70 0.63
C GLY A 462 -5.33 19.49 0.24
N LEU A 463 -5.14 20.72 0.72
CA LEU A 463 -4.10 21.63 0.23
C LEU A 463 -2.65 21.40 0.75
N ASN A 464 -2.36 20.32 1.49
CA ASN A 464 -1.04 19.95 2.06
C ASN A 464 -0.11 21.12 2.45
N ALA A 465 -0.64 22.24 2.95
CA ALA A 465 0.10 23.48 3.18
C ALA A 465 0.62 24.25 1.93
N LEU A 466 0.95 23.59 0.81
CA LEU A 466 1.57 24.21 -0.38
C LEU A 466 0.67 24.29 -1.64
N GLY A 467 -0.48 23.60 -1.68
CA GLY A 467 -1.35 23.55 -2.86
C GLY A 467 -2.04 24.86 -3.20
N SER A 468 -1.94 25.87 -2.32
CA SER A 468 -2.42 27.24 -2.53
C SER A 468 -1.42 28.12 -3.29
N LEU A 469 -0.26 27.59 -3.68
CA LEU A 469 0.85 28.36 -4.26
C LEU A 469 0.85 28.41 -5.79
N THR A 470 -0.18 27.86 -6.44
CA THR A 470 -0.44 28.10 -7.86
C THR A 470 -1.46 29.19 -8.05
N GLY A 471 -0.98 30.33 -8.54
CA GLY A 471 -1.77 31.53 -8.78
C GLY A 471 -0.88 32.77 -8.82
N GLU A 472 -1.42 33.88 -9.31
CA GLU A 472 -0.77 35.18 -9.16
C GLU A 472 -0.61 35.54 -7.67
N ALA A 473 0.36 36.38 -7.32
CA ALA A 473 0.68 36.73 -5.91
C ALA A 473 -0.54 37.17 -5.08
N ASN A 474 -1.55 37.77 -5.73
CA ASN A 474 -2.81 38.19 -5.11
C ASN A 474 -3.70 37.01 -4.68
N GLU A 475 -3.72 35.91 -5.44
CA GLU A 475 -4.50 34.70 -5.10
C GLU A 475 -3.89 33.97 -3.92
N ILE A 476 -2.55 33.93 -3.83
CA ILE A 476 -1.81 33.37 -2.71
C ILE A 476 -2.14 34.14 -1.42
N TYR A 477 -2.17 35.48 -1.50
CA TYR A 477 -2.52 36.34 -0.36
C TYR A 477 -3.99 36.13 0.08
N TYR A 478 -4.94 36.11 -0.86
CA TYR A 478 -6.35 35.90 -0.55
C TYR A 478 -6.61 34.54 0.13
N ARG A 479 -5.98 33.46 -0.37
CA ARG A 479 -6.06 32.14 0.28
C ARG A 479 -5.44 32.14 1.67
N ARG A 480 -4.32 32.83 1.89
CA ARG A 480 -3.73 32.97 3.23
C ARG A 480 -4.72 33.59 4.23
N GLU A 481 -5.42 34.65 3.85
CA GLU A 481 -6.43 35.30 4.71
C GLU A 481 -7.63 34.39 4.99
N SER A 482 -8.04 33.54 4.04
CA SER A 482 -9.12 32.56 4.27
C SER A 482 -8.73 31.46 5.28
N TYR A 483 -7.48 31.00 5.30
CA TYR A 483 -7.01 30.07 6.34
C TYR A 483 -7.17 30.66 7.74
N TRP A 484 -6.75 31.92 7.92
CA TRP A 484 -6.82 32.60 9.20
C TRP A 484 -8.26 32.85 9.65
N SER A 485 -9.13 33.31 8.75
CA SER A 485 -10.53 33.58 9.10
C SER A 485 -11.27 32.31 9.53
N ILE A 486 -11.10 31.19 8.81
CA ILE A 486 -11.73 29.92 9.17
C ILE A 486 -11.15 29.38 10.48
N PHE A 487 -9.83 29.50 10.68
CA PHE A 487 -9.21 29.11 11.94
C PHE A 487 -9.81 29.87 13.13
N TRP A 488 -9.94 31.20 13.03
CA TRP A 488 -10.51 32.02 14.10
C TRP A 488 -11.98 31.67 14.39
N VAL A 489 -12.78 31.41 13.35
CA VAL A 489 -14.18 30.98 13.49
C VAL A 489 -14.28 29.61 14.17
N SER A 490 -13.50 28.62 13.74
CA SER A 490 -13.47 27.28 14.36
C SER A 490 -12.99 27.36 15.81
N TRP A 491 -11.98 28.21 16.09
CA TRP A 491 -11.45 28.43 17.43
C TRP A 491 -12.50 29.03 18.36
N ALA A 492 -13.14 30.12 17.96
CA ALA A 492 -14.18 30.79 18.73
C ALA A 492 -15.37 29.85 19.00
N SER A 493 -15.79 29.09 17.97
CA SER A 493 -16.86 28.10 18.08
C SER A 493 -16.51 27.00 19.08
N SER A 494 -15.30 26.47 19.03
CA SER A 494 -14.85 25.42 19.96
C SER A 494 -14.82 25.90 21.42
N LEU A 495 -14.42 27.15 21.66
CA LEU A 495 -14.47 27.76 22.99
C LEU A 495 -15.91 27.91 23.50
N LEU A 496 -16.84 28.34 22.66
CA LEU A 496 -18.26 28.47 23.00
C LEU A 496 -18.88 27.10 23.36
N PHE A 497 -18.59 26.06 22.57
CA PHE A 497 -19.08 24.70 22.87
C PHE A 497 -18.48 24.12 24.15
N SER A 498 -17.18 24.36 24.41
CA SER A 498 -16.52 24.00 25.68
C SER A 498 -17.21 24.65 26.90
N THR A 499 -17.67 25.91 26.77
CA THR A 499 -18.41 26.56 27.86
C THR A 499 -19.82 26.00 28.06
N ARG A 500 -20.50 25.58 26.99
CA ARG A 500 -21.88 25.05 27.05
C ARG A 500 -21.96 23.65 27.64
N GLU A 501 -21.00 22.77 27.34
CA GLU A 501 -20.99 21.40 27.91
C GLU A 501 -20.90 21.39 29.45
N ARG A 502 -20.31 22.44 30.06
CA ARG A 502 -20.28 22.58 31.52
C ARG A 502 -21.67 22.55 32.15
N ILE A 503 -22.67 23.15 31.49
CA ILE A 503 -24.05 23.27 31.99
C ILE A 503 -24.75 21.91 31.98
N TYR A 504 -24.54 21.12 30.92
CA TYR A 504 -25.17 19.80 30.80
C TYR A 504 -24.54 18.74 31.71
N PHE A 505 -23.21 18.78 31.90
CA PHE A 505 -22.57 17.86 32.84
C PHE A 505 -22.94 18.15 34.29
N THR A 506 -23.28 19.40 34.64
CA THR A 506 -23.84 19.72 35.96
C THR A 506 -25.28 19.23 36.13
N GLU A 507 -26.12 19.31 35.10
CA GLU A 507 -27.51 18.81 35.16
C GLU A 507 -27.60 17.27 35.27
N GLU A 508 -26.74 16.51 34.56
CA GLU A 508 -26.67 15.05 34.70
C GLU A 508 -26.13 14.61 36.08
N LEU A 509 -25.26 15.41 36.70
CA LEU A 509 -24.76 15.17 38.06
C LEU A 509 -25.83 15.43 39.12
N GLU A 510 -26.64 16.48 38.99
CA GLU A 510 -27.77 16.75 39.88
C GLU A 510 -28.81 15.62 39.82
N CYS A 511 -29.12 15.12 38.62
CA CYS A 511 -30.03 13.98 38.44
C CYS A 511 -29.52 12.64 39.00
N HIS A 512 -28.20 12.47 39.19
CA HIS A 512 -27.60 11.25 39.75
C HIS A 512 -27.32 11.33 41.25
N VAL A 513 -27.29 12.52 41.85
CA VAL A 513 -27.18 12.71 43.31
C VAL A 513 -28.55 12.62 43.99
N ASP A 514 -29.63 12.93 43.26
CA ASP A 514 -31.01 12.84 43.74
C ASP A 514 -31.67 11.45 43.51
N ARG A 515 -30.91 10.45 43.06
CA ARG A 515 -31.32 9.02 42.98
C ARG A 515 -30.42 8.15 43.82
#